data_AF-A0A936KVZ4-F1
#
_entry.id   AF-A0A936KVZ4-F1
#
_cell.length_a   1.000
_cell.length_b   1.000
_cell.length_c   1.000
_cell.angle_alpha   90.00
_cell.angle_beta   90.00
_cell.angle_gamma   90.00
#
_symmetry.space_group_name_H-M   'P 1'
#
loop_
_entity.id
_entity.type
_entity.pdbx_description
1 polymer ?
#
loop_
_entity_poly.entity_id
_entity_poly.type
_entity_poly.pdbx_seq_one_letter_code
_entity_poly.pdbx_strand_id
1 'polypeptide(L)'
;MVITAVLVFIIGGYWAFKSFYIAPKEIEAQKEMYIAQYYFEKDSFALALNGDGQYLGFSEIAADYGLTKSGNLSSYYAGLCNFAFRELRRSNIRFRRFFY
;
A
#
# COMPACT_ATOMS: atom_id res chain seq x y z
N MET A 1 3.39 -40.81 -14.62
CA MET A 1 3.44 -40.88 -13.14
C MET A 1 4.43 -39.88 -12.52
N VAL A 2 5.65 -39.74 -13.04
CA VAL A 2 6.61 -38.75 -12.50
C VAL A 2 6.16 -37.30 -12.74
N ILE A 3 5.72 -36.95 -13.96
CA ILE A 3 5.25 -35.60 -14.31
C ILE A 3 4.04 -35.18 -13.46
N THR A 4 3.09 -36.09 -13.24
CA THR A 4 1.91 -35.85 -12.40
C THR A 4 2.28 -35.60 -10.94
N ALA A 5 3.25 -36.35 -10.39
CA ALA A 5 3.74 -36.15 -9.02
C ALA A 5 4.43 -34.80 -8.85
N VAL A 6 5.25 -34.38 -9.83
CA VAL A 6 5.91 -33.07 -9.84
C VAL A 6 4.88 -31.93 -9.88
N LEU A 7 3.84 -32.06 -10.70
CA LEU A 7 2.78 -31.05 -10.81
C LEU A 7 2.04 -30.86 -9.48
N VAL A 8 1.67 -31.96 -8.82
CA VAL A 8 1.02 -31.93 -7.51
C VAL A 8 1.90 -31.28 -6.46
N PHE A 9 3.21 -31.55 -6.47
CA PHE A 9 4.15 -30.94 -5.53
C PHE A 9 4.24 -29.41 -5.70
N ILE A 10 4.30 -28.92 -6.94
CA ILE A 10 4.35 -27.48 -7.24
C ILE A 10 3.07 -26.79 -6.79
N ILE A 11 1.91 -27.35 -7.13
CA ILE A 11 0.60 -26.76 -6.78
C ILE A 11 0.41 -26.79 -5.26
N GLY A 12 0.72 -27.91 -4.60
CA GLY A 12 0.62 -28.07 -3.15
C GLY A 12 1.56 -27.12 -2.41
N GLY A 13 2.80 -26.99 -2.85
CA GLY A 13 3.78 -26.05 -2.31
C GLY A 13 3.33 -24.60 -2.45
N TYR A 14 2.80 -24.21 -3.62
CA TYR A 14 2.26 -22.87 -3.83
C TYR A 14 1.05 -22.58 -2.93
N TRP A 15 0.12 -23.52 -2.80
CA TRP A 15 -1.05 -23.36 -1.95
C TRP A 15 -0.66 -23.22 -0.47
N ALA A 16 0.28 -24.04 0.00
CA ALA A 16 0.84 -23.94 1.35
C ALA A 16 1.50 -22.57 1.58
N PHE A 17 2.37 -22.11 0.67
CA PHE A 17 3.00 -20.80 0.79
C PHE A 17 1.97 -19.67 0.86
N LYS A 18 0.97 -19.68 -0.03
CA LYS A 18 -0.08 -18.68 -0.03
C LYS A 18 -0.89 -18.68 1.27
N SER A 19 -1.25 -19.86 1.77
CA SER A 19 -2.14 -19.97 2.93
C SER A 19 -1.43 -19.71 4.26
N PHE A 20 -0.17 -20.13 4.40
CA PHE A 20 0.56 -19.98 5.67
C PHE A 20 1.38 -18.69 5.75
N TYR A 21 1.79 -18.11 4.61
CA TYR A 21 2.64 -16.91 4.60
C TYR A 21 1.90 -15.67 4.10
N ILE A 22 1.25 -15.74 2.94
CA ILE A 22 0.61 -14.55 2.33
C ILE A 22 -0.67 -14.17 3.06
N ALA A 23 -1.53 -15.14 3.40
CA ALA A 23 -2.81 -14.87 4.05
C ALA A 23 -2.71 -14.13 5.40
N PRO A 24 -1.83 -14.50 6.36
CA PRO A 24 -1.70 -13.73 7.60
C PRO A 24 -1.16 -12.32 7.34
N LYS A 25 -0.18 -12.17 6.44
CA LYS A 25 0.35 -10.87 6.03
C LYS A 25 -0.70 -9.98 5.37
N GLU A 26 -1.64 -10.54 4.61
CA GLU A 26 -2.75 -9.80 4.03
C GLU A 26 -3.64 -9.18 5.11
N ILE A 27 -3.96 -9.94 6.15
CA ILE A 27 -4.81 -9.47 7.25
C ILE A 27 -4.11 -8.33 8.01
N GLU A 28 -2.81 -8.45 8.23
CA GLU A 28 -2.00 -7.41 8.87
C GLU A 28 -1.91 -6.16 7.98
N ALA A 29 -1.56 -6.32 6.71
CA ALA A 29 -1.54 -5.25 5.72
C ALA A 29 -2.87 -4.50 5.64
N GLN A 30 -3.98 -5.23 5.69
CA GLN A 30 -5.32 -4.64 5.65
C GLN A 30 -5.61 -3.76 6.88
N LYS A 31 -5.14 -4.17 8.06
CA LYS A 31 -5.30 -3.39 9.30
C LYS A 31 -4.47 -2.11 9.27
N GLU A 32 -3.22 -2.19 8.84
CA GLU A 32 -2.34 -1.01 8.71
C GLU A 32 -2.87 -0.06 7.63
N MET A 33 -3.31 -0.61 6.49
CA MET A 33 -3.87 0.15 5.38
C MET A 33 -5.14 0.92 5.77
N TYR A 34 -5.93 0.41 6.71
CA TYR A 34 -7.13 1.11 7.18
C TYR A 34 -6.82 2.50 7.75
N ILE A 35 -5.72 2.64 8.51
CA ILE A 35 -5.34 3.94 9.07
C ILE A 35 -4.84 4.89 7.98
N ALA A 36 -4.03 4.40 7.04
CA ALA A 36 -3.60 5.18 5.88
C ALA A 36 -4.79 5.65 5.02
N GLN A 37 -5.80 4.80 4.83
CA GLN A 37 -7.06 5.15 4.16
C GLN A 37 -7.84 6.22 4.93
N TYR A 38 -7.91 6.13 6.25
CA TYR A 38 -8.54 7.16 7.07
C TYR A 38 -7.85 8.53 6.93
N TYR A 39 -6.51 8.57 6.86
CA TYR A 39 -5.79 9.80 6.56
C TYR A 39 -6.06 10.31 5.15
N PHE A 40 -6.20 9.42 4.18
CA PHE A 40 -6.54 9.76 2.80
C PHE A 40 -7.93 10.40 2.68
N GLU A 41 -8.93 9.83 3.34
CA GLU A 41 -10.31 10.34 3.36
C GLU A 41 -10.43 11.74 4.01
N LYS A 42 -9.46 12.12 4.84
CA LYS A 42 -9.35 13.43 5.47
C LYS A 42 -8.53 14.45 4.65
N ASP A 43 -8.22 14.14 3.40
CA ASP A 43 -7.33 14.91 2.53
C ASP A 43 -5.92 15.13 3.12
N SER A 44 -5.53 14.31 4.11
CA SER A 44 -4.21 14.37 4.74
C SER A 44 -3.22 13.50 3.98
N PHE A 45 -2.99 13.85 2.70
CA PHE A 45 -2.20 13.02 1.77
C PHE A 45 -0.76 12.80 2.22
N ALA A 46 -0.17 13.73 2.99
CA ALA A 46 1.18 13.57 3.52
C ALA A 46 1.23 12.51 4.64
N LEU A 47 0.24 12.48 5.54
CA LEU A 47 0.13 11.46 6.59
C LEU A 47 -0.29 10.11 5.99
N ALA A 48 -1.22 10.11 5.03
CA ALA A 48 -1.62 8.91 4.32
C ALA A 48 -0.45 8.25 3.59
N LEU A 49 0.45 9.05 2.99
CA LEU A 49 1.61 8.54 2.25
C LEU A 49 2.73 8.03 3.17
N ASN A 50 3.10 8.82 4.20
CA ASN A 50 4.31 8.59 4.99
C ASN A 50 4.04 8.02 6.38
N GLY A 51 2.79 8.00 6.83
CA GLY A 51 2.44 7.71 8.20
C GLY A 51 2.74 8.90 9.13
N ASP A 52 2.63 8.63 10.43
CA ASP A 52 2.89 9.59 11.50
C ASP A 52 3.94 9.10 12.50
N GLY A 53 4.60 7.98 12.21
CA GLY A 53 5.58 7.30 13.08
C GLY A 53 4.96 6.35 14.09
N GLN A 54 3.64 6.40 14.31
CA GLN A 54 2.90 5.41 15.08
C GLN A 54 2.17 4.42 14.15
N TYR A 55 1.64 4.93 13.04
CA TYR A 55 0.94 4.16 12.02
C TYR A 55 1.68 4.26 10.68
N LEU A 56 1.68 3.15 9.95
CA LEU A 56 2.32 3.06 8.65
C LEU A 56 1.57 3.89 7.60
N GLY A 57 2.32 4.53 6.71
CA GLY A 57 1.78 5.16 5.50
C GLY A 57 1.68 4.17 4.34
N PHE A 58 0.93 4.53 3.31
CA PHE A 58 0.79 3.72 2.09
C PHE A 58 2.14 3.37 1.45
N SER A 59 3.15 4.24 1.54
CA SER A 59 4.48 3.96 0.98
C SER A 59 5.17 2.80 1.69
N GLU A 60 5.02 2.70 3.02
CA GLU A 60 5.65 1.67 3.84
C GLU A 60 4.87 0.36 3.76
N ILE A 61 3.54 0.43 3.77
CA ILE A 61 2.67 -0.74 3.58
C ILE A 61 2.90 -1.37 2.20
N ALA A 62 3.11 -0.56 1.17
CA ALA A 62 3.47 -1.04 -0.16
C ALA A 62 4.81 -1.79 -0.18
N ALA A 63 5.80 -1.32 0.57
CA ALA A 63 7.12 -1.94 0.66
C ALA A 63 7.08 -3.26 1.45
N ASP A 64 6.45 -3.26 2.62
CA ASP A 64 6.48 -4.40 3.54
C ASP A 64 5.50 -5.51 3.16
N TYR A 65 4.38 -5.14 2.53
CA TYR A 65 3.30 -6.06 2.19
C TYR A 65 3.06 -6.18 0.67
N GLY A 66 4.03 -5.86 -0.17
CA GLY A 66 3.87 -5.87 -1.64
C GLY A 66 3.43 -7.21 -2.26
N LEU A 67 3.58 -8.33 -1.56
CA LEU A 67 3.07 -9.66 -1.98
C LEU A 67 1.58 -9.88 -1.66
N THR A 68 0.97 -8.96 -0.93
CA THR A 68 -0.43 -8.97 -0.54
C THR A 68 -1.23 -8.03 -1.45
N LYS A 69 -2.54 -8.26 -1.56
CA LYS A 69 -3.45 -7.39 -2.30
C LYS A 69 -3.50 -6.00 -1.68
N SER A 70 -3.53 -5.90 -0.35
CA SER A 70 -3.56 -4.64 0.39
C SER A 70 -2.27 -3.83 0.21
N GLY A 71 -1.10 -4.48 0.19
CA GLY A 71 0.16 -3.81 -0.13
C GLY A 71 0.19 -3.29 -1.57
N ASN A 72 -0.28 -4.09 -2.53
CA ASN A 72 -0.38 -3.64 -3.92
C ASN A 72 -1.38 -2.48 -4.10
N LEU A 73 -2.50 -2.50 -3.37
CA LEU A 73 -3.46 -1.41 -3.35
C LEU A 73 -2.85 -0.15 -2.72
N SER A 74 -2.05 -0.32 -1.67
CA SER A 74 -1.30 0.76 -1.03
C SER A 74 -0.32 1.43 -2.00
N SER A 75 0.34 0.68 -2.89
CA SER A 75 1.17 1.26 -3.96
C SER A 75 0.38 2.21 -4.86
N TYR A 76 -0.86 1.85 -5.21
CA TYR A 76 -1.74 2.70 -6.00
C TYR A 76 -2.13 3.99 -5.24
N TYR A 77 -2.55 3.85 -3.98
CA TYR A 77 -2.89 5.01 -3.14
C TYR A 77 -1.68 5.91 -2.88
N ALA A 78 -0.48 5.35 -2.70
CA ALA A 78 0.75 6.13 -2.58
C ALA A 78 1.01 6.99 -3.83
N GLY A 79 0.72 6.45 -5.03
CA GLY A 79 0.76 7.21 -6.27
C GLY A 79 -0.22 8.38 -6.28
N LEU A 80 -1.47 8.16 -5.86
CA LEU A 80 -2.49 9.21 -5.76
C LEU A 80 -2.11 10.28 -4.74
N CYS A 81 -1.61 9.90 -3.57
CA CYS A 81 -1.15 10.84 -2.55
C CYS A 81 -0.01 11.73 -3.06
N ASN A 82 0.96 11.12 -3.76
CA ASN A 82 2.07 11.87 -4.36
C ASN A 82 1.58 12.87 -5.42
N PHE A 83 0.62 12.48 -6.24
CA PHE A 83 0.03 13.37 -7.22
C PHE A 83 -0.69 14.55 -6.54
N ALA A 84 -1.56 14.28 -5.57
CA ALA A 84 -2.30 15.29 -4.82
C ALA A 84 -1.36 16.26 -4.09
N PHE A 85 -0.32 15.75 -3.43
CA PHE A 85 0.66 16.56 -2.72
C PHE A 85 1.42 17.52 -3.64
N ARG A 86 1.79 17.08 -4.84
CA ARG A 86 2.46 17.93 -5.85
C ARG A 86 1.55 19.05 -6.35
N GLU A 87 0.27 18.75 -6.59
CA GLU A 87 -0.69 19.74 -7.07
C GLU A 87 -1.02 20.79 -5.98
N LEU A 88 -1.17 20.36 -4.72
CA LEU A 88 -1.34 21.27 -3.58
C LEU A 88 -0.17 22.26 -3.44
N ARG A 89 1.08 21.78 -3.56
CA ARG A 89 2.26 22.66 -3.57
C ARG A 89 2.24 23.65 -4.74
N ARG A 90 1.89 23.18 -5.94
CA ARG A 90 1.81 24.03 -7.13
C ARG A 90 0.76 25.12 -6.98
N SER A 91 -0.42 24.78 -6.46
CA SER A 91 -1.50 25.72 -6.19
C SER A 91 -1.08 26.79 -5.18
N ASN A 92 -0.43 26.39 -4.07
CA ASN A 92 0.07 27.32 -3.05
C ASN A 92 1.09 28.32 -3.62
N ILE A 93 2.05 27.84 -4.43
CA ILE A 93 3.04 28.71 -5.10
C ILE A 93 2.34 29.72 -6.03
N ARG A 94 1.35 29.27 -6.82
CA ARG A 94 0.59 30.15 -7.73
C ARG A 94 -0.22 31.19 -6.95
N PHE A 95 -0.85 30.81 -5.85
CA PHE A 95 -1.60 31.72 -4.98
C PHE A 95 -0.68 32.78 -4.37
N ARG A 96 0.48 32.38 -3.80
CA ARG A 96 1.45 33.34 -3.26
C ARG A 96 1.92 34.35 -4.31
N ARG A 97 2.11 33.92 -5.56
CA ARG A 97 2.50 34.81 -6.68
C ARG A 97 1.40 35.80 -7.12
N PHE A 98 0.18 35.67 -6.63
CA PHE A 98 -0.90 36.62 -6.88
C PHE A 98 -0.94 37.77 -5.86
N PHE A 99 -0.43 37.52 -4.64
CA PHE A 99 -0.42 38.51 -3.54
C PHE A 99 0.92 39.28 -3.41
N TYR A 100 1.90 39.01 -4.28
CA TYR A 100 3.16 39.73 -4.43
C TYR A 100 3.35 40.09 -5.90
#